data_AF-A0A2U9PLG9-F1
#
_entry.id   AF-A0A2U9PLG9-F1
#
_cell.length_a   1.000
_cell.length_b   1.000
_cell.length_c   1.000
_cell.angle_alpha   90.00
_cell.angle_beta   90.00
_cell.angle_gamma   90.00
#
_symmetry.space_group_name_H-M   'P 1'
#
loop_
_entity.id
_entity.type
_entity.pdbx_description
1 polymer ?
#
loop_
_entity_poly.entity_id
_entity_poly.type
_entity_poly.pdbx_seq_one_letter_code
_entity_poly.pdbx_strand_id
1 'polypeptide(L)'
;MLTDPKCPRGHEIRSSADRTISGYCRNCKRDDDRRDRIAKRAALDVVRVFEAAGVRFQDNGQPVAAEEVARQLVSVYGDEHGPTR
;
A
#
# COMPACT_ATOMS: atom_id res chain seq x y z
N MET A 1 22.28 -24.04 -5.34
CA MET A 1 22.35 -22.81 -6.15
C MET A 1 21.09 -22.75 -6.98
N LEU A 2 20.13 -21.87 -6.66
CA LEU A 2 18.87 -21.78 -7.40
C LEU A 2 19.09 -20.97 -8.69
N THR A 3 19.48 -21.68 -9.74
CA THR A 3 19.58 -21.26 -11.15
C THR A 3 18.21 -21.22 -11.81
N ASP A 4 17.22 -20.61 -11.16
CA ASP A 4 15.96 -20.33 -11.86
C ASP A 4 16.09 -18.93 -12.50
N PRO A 5 16.17 -18.83 -13.83
CA PRO A 5 16.31 -17.57 -14.53
C PRO A 5 15.02 -16.74 -14.48
N LYS A 6 14.03 -17.10 -13.65
CA LYS A 6 12.75 -16.39 -13.54
C LYS A 6 12.45 -15.98 -12.10
N CYS A 7 11.77 -14.85 -11.94
CA CYS A 7 11.19 -14.43 -10.66
C CYS A 7 9.83 -15.13 -10.43
N PRO A 8 9.26 -15.06 -9.20
CA PRO A 8 7.95 -15.66 -8.90
C PRO A 8 6.78 -15.17 -9.78
N ARG A 9 6.91 -14.00 -10.42
CA ARG A 9 5.94 -13.47 -11.40
C ARG A 9 6.33 -13.77 -12.86
N GLY A 10 7.32 -14.61 -13.11
CA GLY A 10 7.72 -15.07 -14.45
C GLY A 10 8.69 -14.18 -15.22
N HIS A 11 9.16 -13.06 -14.65
CA HIS A 11 10.14 -12.18 -15.30
C HIS A 11 11.54 -12.80 -15.32
N GLU A 12 12.25 -12.64 -16.44
CA GLU A 12 13.63 -13.11 -16.58
C GLU A 12 14.59 -12.37 -15.63
N ILE A 13 15.45 -13.11 -14.94
CA ILE A 13 16.51 -12.67 -14.05
C ILE A 13 17.83 -12.99 -14.75
N ARG A 14 18.51 -11.96 -15.26
CA ARG A 14 19.79 -12.12 -15.98
C ARG A 14 20.95 -12.34 -15.02
N SER A 15 20.86 -11.77 -13.82
CA SER A 15 21.90 -11.86 -12.81
C SER A 15 21.32 -11.81 -11.39
N SER A 16 22.11 -12.21 -10.40
CA SER A 16 21.75 -12.07 -8.98
C SER A 16 21.46 -10.63 -8.58
N ALA A 17 22.04 -9.64 -9.29
CA ALA A 17 21.76 -8.23 -9.06
C ALA A 17 20.31 -7.83 -9.40
N ASP A 18 19.59 -8.59 -10.22
CA ASP A 18 18.21 -8.30 -10.58
C ASP A 18 17.20 -8.79 -9.53
N ARG A 19 17.66 -9.55 -8.53
CA ARG A 19 16.82 -10.15 -7.48
C ARG A 19 16.79 -9.27 -6.21
N THR A 20 15.64 -9.22 -5.55
CA THR A 20 15.46 -8.62 -4.22
C THR A 20 15.66 -9.68 -3.14
N ILE A 21 15.79 -9.25 -1.88
CA ILE A 21 15.94 -10.15 -0.72
C ILE A 21 14.74 -11.13 -0.63
N SER A 22 13.53 -10.65 -0.94
CA SER A 22 12.29 -11.44 -0.96
C SER A 22 12.13 -12.34 -2.21
N GLY A 23 13.13 -12.44 -3.08
CA GLY A 23 13.12 -13.34 -4.25
C GLY A 23 12.45 -12.80 -5.51
N TYR A 24 11.83 -11.62 -5.46
CA TYR A 24 11.24 -10.94 -6.62
C TYR A 24 12.31 -10.24 -7.47
N CYS A 25 11.98 -9.86 -8.70
CA CYS A 25 12.87 -9.03 -9.50
C CYS A 25 12.69 -7.53 -9.18
N ARG A 26 13.70 -6.73 -9.47
CA ARG A 26 13.64 -5.26 -9.30
C ARG A 26 12.52 -4.61 -10.09
N ASN A 27 12.12 -5.19 -11.23
CA ASN A 27 10.98 -4.67 -11.99
C ASN A 27 9.66 -4.85 -11.23
N CYS A 28 9.40 -6.04 -10.68
CA CYS A 28 8.24 -6.27 -9.80
C CYS A 28 8.23 -5.29 -8.64
N LYS A 29 9.38 -5.09 -7.99
CA LYS A 29 9.48 -4.13 -6.90
C LYS A 29 9.11 -2.71 -7.34
N ARG A 30 9.62 -2.25 -8.48
CA ARG A 30 9.31 -0.91 -9.01
C ARG A 30 7.83 -0.76 -9.34
N ASP A 31 7.20 -1.80 -9.89
CA ASP A 31 5.78 -1.80 -10.20
C ASP A 31 4.93 -1.76 -8.93
N ASP A 32 5.30 -2.55 -7.91
CA ASP A 32 4.63 -2.55 -6.61
C ASP A 32 4.81 -1.19 -5.92
N ASP A 33 6.04 -0.68 -5.83
CA ASP A 33 6.35 0.66 -5.28
C ASP A 33 5.62 1.78 -6.05
N ARG A 34 5.38 1.61 -7.36
CA ARG A 34 4.58 2.56 -8.17
C ARG A 34 3.10 2.49 -7.80
N ARG A 35 2.53 1.28 -7.70
CA ARG A 35 1.12 1.08 -7.32
C ARG A 35 0.86 1.64 -5.93
N ASP A 36 1.75 1.37 -4.97
CA ASP A 36 1.66 1.89 -3.61
C ASP A 36 1.65 3.41 -3.57
N ARG A 37 2.52 4.07 -4.35
CA ARG A 37 2.55 5.53 -4.45
C ARG A 37 1.25 6.11 -5.02
N ILE A 38 0.67 5.45 -6.03
CA ILE A 38 -0.60 5.89 -6.61
C ILE A 38 -1.73 5.73 -5.59
N ALA A 39 -1.81 4.59 -4.90
CA ALA A 39 -2.83 4.33 -3.88
C ALA A 39 -2.77 5.35 -2.74
N LYS A 40 -1.56 5.61 -2.21
CA LYS A 40 -1.33 6.62 -1.16
C LYS A 40 -1.75 8.03 -1.61
N ARG A 41 -1.42 8.39 -2.86
CA ARG A 41 -1.83 9.69 -3.42
C ARG A 41 -3.35 9.80 -3.54
N ALA A 42 -4.01 8.78 -4.06
CA ALA A 42 -5.46 8.76 -4.20
C ALA A 42 -6.17 8.89 -2.84
N ALA A 43 -5.68 8.20 -1.81
CA ALA A 43 -6.21 8.33 -0.46
C ALA A 43 -6.10 9.77 0.08
N LEU A 44 -4.94 10.43 -0.12
CA LEU A 44 -4.75 11.83 0.28
C LEU A 44 -5.67 12.79 -0.48
N ASP A 45 -5.86 12.56 -1.79
CA ASP A 45 -6.74 13.39 -2.61
C ASP A 45 -8.20 13.30 -2.12
N VAL A 46 -8.67 12.09 -1.76
CA VAL A 46 -10.00 11.89 -1.16
C VAL A 46 -10.15 12.64 0.16
N VAL A 47 -9.17 12.53 1.07
CA VAL A 47 -9.20 13.23 2.36
C VAL A 47 -9.28 14.75 2.16
N ARG A 48 -8.49 15.32 1.25
CA ARG A 48 -8.52 16.76 0.94
C ARG A 48 -9.87 17.22 0.43
N VAL A 49 -10.54 16.41 -0.40
CA VAL A 49 -11.89 16.71 -0.90
C VAL A 49 -12.89 16.71 0.25
N PHE A 50 -12.81 15.74 1.17
CA PHE A 50 -13.67 15.69 2.36
C PHE A 50 -13.44 16.86 3.31
N GLU A 51 -12.18 17.24 3.53
CA GLU A 51 -11.82 18.43 4.31
C GLU A 51 -12.40 19.70 3.69
N ALA A 52 -12.23 19.89 2.38
CA ALA A 52 -12.77 21.04 1.66
C ALA A 52 -14.30 21.11 1.67
N ALA A 53 -14.97 19.96 1.66
CA ALA A 53 -16.43 19.87 1.79
C ALA A 53 -16.92 20.05 3.23
N GLY A 54 -16.03 20.15 4.23
CA GLY A 54 -16.39 20.29 5.63
C GLY A 54 -17.06 19.05 6.22
N VAL A 55 -16.72 17.86 5.72
CA VAL A 55 -17.26 16.58 6.20
C VAL A 55 -16.96 16.43 7.70
N ARG A 56 -17.98 16.08 8.47
CA ARG A 56 -17.87 15.78 9.91
C ARG A 56 -18.12 14.30 10.13
N PHE A 57 -17.26 13.66 10.89
CA PHE A 57 -17.45 12.27 11.28
C PHE A 57 -18.45 12.18 12.44
N GLN A 58 -19.35 11.21 12.35
CA GLN A 58 -20.33 10.93 13.38
C GLN A 58 -20.46 9.42 13.58
N ASP A 59 -20.68 9.01 14.82
CA ASP A 59 -21.08 7.65 15.20
C ASP A 59 -22.41 7.74 15.94
N ASN A 60 -23.45 7.08 15.40
CA ASN A 60 -24.81 7.13 15.95
C ASN A 60 -25.32 8.56 16.24
N GLY A 61 -24.97 9.52 15.37
CA GLY A 61 -25.35 10.93 15.49
C GLY A 61 -24.49 11.76 16.47
N GLN A 62 -23.49 11.14 17.13
CA GLN A 62 -22.53 11.84 17.97
C GLN A 62 -21.29 12.21 17.16
N PRO A 63 -20.80 13.48 17.22
CA PRO A 63 -19.56 13.86 16.56
C PRO A 63 -18.36 13.07 17.08
N VAL A 64 -17.50 12.61 16.16
CA VAL A 64 -16.27 11.88 16.46
C VAL A 64 -15.08 12.62 15.85
N ALA A 65 -13.93 12.59 16.54
CA ALA A 65 -12.69 13.15 16.03
C ALA A 65 -12.18 12.34 14.82
N ALA A 66 -11.69 13.03 13.79
CA ALA A 66 -11.20 12.39 12.56
C ALA A 66 -10.03 11.43 12.83
N GLU A 67 -9.17 11.76 13.80
CA GLU A 67 -8.03 10.97 14.23
C GLU A 67 -8.44 9.65 14.90
N GLU A 68 -9.61 9.62 15.54
CA GLU A 68 -10.17 8.41 16.13
C GLU A 68 -10.69 7.47 15.04
N VAL A 69 -11.44 8.01 14.07
CA VAL A 69 -11.91 7.25 12.91
C VAL A 69 -10.74 6.69 12.10
N ALA A 70 -9.70 7.50 11.86
CA ALA A 70 -8.50 7.04 11.15
C ALA A 70 -7.79 5.90 11.89
N ARG A 71 -7.66 5.98 13.22
CA ARG A 71 -7.09 4.89 14.03
C ARG A 71 -7.92 3.62 13.96
N GLN A 72 -9.25 3.73 14.01
CA GLN A 72 -10.16 2.58 13.88
C GLN A 72 -10.04 1.94 12.49
N LEU A 73 -10.00 2.74 11.43
CA LEU A 73 -9.82 2.23 10.05
C LEU A 73 -8.49 1.51 9.89
N VAL A 74 -7.40 2.04 10.45
CA VAL A 74 -6.10 1.35 10.46
C VAL A 74 -6.14 0.09 11.31
N SER A 75 -6.85 0.08 12.44
CA SER A 75 -7.00 -1.13 13.24
C SER A 75 -7.79 -2.24 12.54
N VAL A 76 -8.74 -1.88 11.67
CA VAL A 76 -9.58 -2.87 10.96
C VAL A 76 -8.92 -3.35 9.67
N TYR A 77 -8.29 -2.44 8.91
CA TYR A 77 -7.78 -2.73 7.56
C TYR A 77 -6.26 -2.67 7.43
N GLY A 78 -5.55 -2.15 8.43
CA GLY A 78 -4.09 -1.98 8.41
C GLY A 78 -3.32 -3.30 8.49
N ASP A 79 -3.92 -4.33 9.08
CA ASP A 79 -3.30 -5.65 9.23
C ASP A 79 -3.44 -6.54 7.99
N GLU A 80 -4.44 -6.31 7.14
CA GLU A 80 -4.65 -7.10 5.91
C GLU A 80 -3.71 -6.71 4.76
N HIS A 81 -2.96 -5.61 4.90
CA HIS A 81 -2.03 -5.08 3.89
C HIS A 81 -0.65 -4.71 4.45
N GLY A 82 -0.21 -5.36 5.54
CA GLY A 82 1.17 -5.26 6.03
C GLY A 82 2.18 -5.59 4.93
N PRO A 83 3.40 -4.99 4.95
CA PRO A 83 4.35 -5.14 3.86
C PRO A 83 4.69 -6.63 3.72
N THR A 84 4.39 -7.20 2.54
CA THR A 84 4.92 -8.50 2.12
C THR A 84 6.43 -8.52 2.42
N ARG A 85 6.81 -9.26 3.46
CA ARG A 85 8.22 -9.57 3.79
C ARG A 85 8.80 -10.44 2.68
#